data_AF-A0A935U356-F1
#
_entry.id   AF-A0A935U356-F1
#
_cell.length_a   1.000
_cell.length_b   1.000
_cell.length_c   1.000
_cell.angle_alpha   90.00
_cell.angle_beta   90.00
_cell.angle_gamma   90.00
#
_symmetry.space_group_name_H-M   'P 1'
#
loop_
_entity.id
_entity.type
_entity.pdbx_description
1 polymer ?
#
loop_
_entity_poly.entity_id
_entity_poly.type
_entity_poly.pdbx_seq_one_letter_code
_entity_poly.pdbx_strand_id
1 'polypeptide(L)'
;MSERSAPPDAVLCIRCGGPVTHDARGGGLRCASCGARSAPPPGPGAVPRHELFPALAQAARGGLRDVAPMAQTVACNQCGAVTATDHHATLCPFCGGALVTAEPSDGHLPDAVAPFSVDEDAAAALISRWLAGRWFAPSDLHRAAQRDRLQGVYLPYWSLSLRGTAEYTGERGDAHYRSEPRVGPYGRLSYHQIRHVRWRRKSGQVHAELRDHLVPASTSLPNATLEGLAPWPAGHLVPFAAEHLHGFLAERYRIDLSAAYALAKDQLGRELTSAARRDLGGDEQRVQRLTPSYQDGTFRLVLLPLWSTAFSYRGRIYRVAVNGQTGRLHGTRPWSRAKLGALAAARWPRGLLAVGASPRAAGADDRSGDRADAGRRARLLS
;
A
#
# COMPACT_ATOMS: atom_id res chain seq x y z
N MET A 1 -55.32 -14.01 -1.14
CA MET A 1 -54.17 -13.91 -2.05
C MET A 1 -52.88 -13.95 -1.22
N SER A 2 -51.77 -14.43 -1.78
CA SER A 2 -50.47 -14.41 -1.09
C SER A 2 -49.59 -13.32 -1.70
N GLU A 3 -49.19 -12.35 -0.88
CA GLU A 3 -48.26 -11.30 -1.28
C GLU A 3 -46.87 -11.90 -1.47
N ARG A 4 -46.41 -11.95 -2.72
CA ARG A 4 -45.03 -12.34 -3.03
C ARG A 4 -44.16 -11.12 -2.80
N SER A 5 -43.44 -11.09 -1.68
CA SER A 5 -42.36 -10.14 -1.46
C SER A 5 -41.44 -10.10 -2.67
N ALA A 6 -41.21 -8.91 -3.23
CA ALA A 6 -40.32 -8.77 -4.38
C ALA A 6 -38.88 -9.14 -3.97
N PRO A 7 -38.13 -9.87 -4.81
CA PRO A 7 -36.71 -10.12 -4.55
C PRO A 7 -35.90 -8.82 -4.67
N PRO A 8 -34.76 -8.69 -3.99
CA PRO A 8 -33.94 -7.46 -3.96
C PRO A 8 -33.22 -7.13 -5.30
N ASP A 9 -33.42 -7.94 -6.35
CA ASP A 9 -32.62 -8.00 -7.57
C ASP A 9 -32.93 -6.91 -8.63
N ALA A 10 -33.11 -5.65 -8.23
CA ALA A 10 -33.39 -4.52 -9.14
C ALA A 10 -32.15 -4.03 -9.95
N VAL A 11 -31.38 -4.95 -10.52
CA VAL A 11 -30.07 -4.72 -11.19
C VAL A 11 -30.20 -4.17 -12.63
N LEU A 12 -31.40 -3.74 -13.03
CA LEU A 12 -31.72 -3.24 -14.38
C LEU A 12 -32.35 -1.84 -14.32
N CYS A 13 -32.02 -0.98 -15.29
CA CYS A 13 -32.60 0.35 -15.35
C CYS A 13 -34.09 0.29 -15.71
N ILE A 14 -34.96 0.71 -14.78
CA ILE A 14 -36.42 0.79 -14.95
C ILE A 14 -36.89 1.53 -16.22
N ARG A 15 -36.06 2.42 -16.79
CA ARG A 15 -36.37 3.16 -18.02
C ARG A 15 -36.07 2.40 -19.32
N CYS A 16 -35.13 1.46 -19.34
CA CYS A 16 -34.66 0.84 -20.60
C CYS A 16 -34.10 -0.58 -20.51
N GLY A 17 -34.16 -1.24 -19.35
CA GLY A 17 -33.55 -2.57 -19.11
C GLY A 17 -32.02 -2.60 -19.14
N GLY A 18 -31.34 -1.46 -19.32
CA GLY A 18 -29.88 -1.40 -19.44
C GLY A 18 -29.16 -1.52 -18.09
N PRO A 19 -27.88 -1.96 -18.06
CA PRO A 19 -27.09 -2.05 -16.84
C PRO A 19 -27.00 -0.72 -16.09
N VAL A 20 -27.03 -0.81 -14.76
CA VAL A 20 -26.83 0.30 -13.82
C VAL A 20 -25.49 0.16 -13.10
N THR A 21 -24.88 1.31 -12.80
CA THR A 21 -23.56 1.45 -12.18
C THR A 21 -23.61 2.59 -11.16
N HIS A 22 -22.92 2.50 -10.02
CA HIS A 22 -22.91 3.58 -9.03
C HIS A 22 -22.18 4.83 -9.56
N ASP A 23 -22.83 6.00 -9.45
CA ASP A 23 -22.37 7.28 -9.99
C ASP A 23 -21.58 8.09 -8.95
N ALA A 24 -20.25 8.12 -9.11
CA ALA A 24 -19.34 8.81 -8.21
C ALA A 24 -19.58 10.33 -8.05
N ARG A 25 -20.32 10.98 -8.98
CA ARG A 25 -20.64 12.42 -8.93
C ARG A 25 -21.91 12.75 -8.13
N GLY A 26 -22.85 11.81 -8.01
CA GLY A 26 -24.16 12.04 -7.39
C GLY A 26 -24.58 11.01 -6.34
N GLY A 27 -23.78 9.97 -6.08
CA GLY A 27 -24.07 8.92 -5.08
C GLY A 27 -25.23 7.97 -5.44
N GLY A 28 -25.96 8.24 -6.53
CA GLY A 28 -27.03 7.39 -7.05
C GLY A 28 -26.51 6.25 -7.94
N LEU A 29 -27.43 5.46 -8.49
CA LEU A 29 -27.12 4.59 -9.63
C LEU A 29 -27.39 5.34 -10.94
N ARG A 30 -26.48 5.22 -11.91
CA ARG A 30 -26.64 5.71 -13.29
C ARG A 30 -26.70 4.53 -14.25
N CYS A 31 -27.65 4.54 -15.17
CA CYS A 31 -27.70 3.60 -16.28
C CYS A 31 -26.62 3.94 -17.32
N ALA A 32 -25.81 2.94 -17.69
CA ALA A 32 -24.79 3.11 -18.73
C ALA A 32 -25.40 3.31 -20.13
N SER A 33 -26.58 2.73 -20.40
CA SER A 33 -27.22 2.75 -21.72
C SER A 33 -28.04 4.02 -22.00
N CYS A 34 -28.88 4.47 -21.05
CA CYS A 34 -29.77 5.62 -21.27
C CYS A 34 -29.47 6.85 -20.38
N GLY A 35 -28.44 6.78 -19.54
CA GLY A 35 -28.03 7.89 -18.66
C GLY A 35 -28.99 8.23 -17.51
N ALA A 36 -30.12 7.53 -17.38
CA ALA A 36 -31.07 7.72 -16.28
C ALA A 36 -30.41 7.50 -14.91
N ARG A 37 -30.87 8.23 -13.90
CA ARG A 37 -30.31 8.27 -12.54
C ARG A 37 -31.37 7.88 -11.52
N SER A 38 -31.00 7.07 -10.53
CA SER A 38 -31.78 6.84 -9.31
C SER A 38 -31.30 7.74 -8.17
N ALA A 39 -32.05 7.76 -7.07
CA ALA A 39 -31.52 8.21 -5.78
C ALA A 39 -30.35 7.31 -5.31
N PRO A 40 -29.51 7.78 -4.37
CA PRO A 40 -28.57 6.94 -3.63
C PRO A 40 -29.24 5.74 -2.95
N PRO A 41 -28.53 4.61 -2.78
CA PRO A 41 -28.93 3.62 -1.79
C PRO A 41 -28.97 4.26 -0.39
N PRO A 42 -29.79 3.74 0.54
CA PRO A 42 -30.04 4.41 1.81
C PRO A 42 -28.80 4.46 2.72
N GLY A 43 -28.37 5.68 3.04
CA GLY A 43 -27.46 6.02 4.15
C GLY A 43 -27.94 7.34 4.77
N PRO A 44 -28.03 7.45 6.10
CA PRO A 44 -26.94 7.09 7.00
C PRO A 44 -27.37 6.21 8.19
N GLY A 45 -27.08 4.90 8.11
CA GLY A 45 -26.99 4.07 9.32
C GLY A 45 -25.65 4.29 10.04
N ALA A 46 -25.58 3.98 11.33
CA ALA A 46 -24.29 3.89 12.01
C ALA A 46 -23.49 2.72 11.44
N VAL A 47 -22.26 2.96 10.99
CA VAL A 47 -21.36 1.88 10.53
C VAL A 47 -21.10 0.92 11.69
N PRO A 48 -21.38 -0.39 11.56
CA PRO A 48 -21.17 -1.35 12.63
C PRO A 48 -19.68 -1.47 12.99
N ARG A 49 -19.45 -1.87 14.24
CA ARG A 49 -18.13 -1.99 14.85
C ARG A 49 -18.17 -3.14 15.85
N HIS A 50 -17.24 -4.07 15.68
CA HIS A 50 -17.21 -5.34 16.41
C HIS A 50 -16.12 -5.35 17.46
N GLU A 51 -16.33 -6.10 18.55
CA GLU A 51 -15.34 -6.29 19.61
C GLU A 51 -14.20 -7.20 19.15
N LEU A 52 -12.96 -6.71 19.22
CA LEU A 52 -11.83 -7.39 18.61
C LEU A 52 -11.39 -8.65 19.38
N PHE A 53 -11.27 -8.58 20.71
CA PHE A 53 -10.73 -9.69 21.48
C PHE A 53 -11.63 -10.93 21.51
N PRO A 54 -12.97 -10.82 21.61
CA PRO A 54 -13.86 -11.96 21.39
C PRO A 54 -13.72 -12.57 20.00
N ALA A 55 -13.65 -11.76 18.94
CA ALA A 55 -13.48 -12.25 17.57
C ALA A 55 -12.14 -12.96 17.37
N LEU A 56 -11.02 -12.41 17.86
CA LEU A 56 -9.71 -13.07 17.85
C LEU A 56 -9.72 -14.38 18.65
N ALA A 57 -10.40 -14.41 19.80
CA ALA A 57 -10.55 -15.62 20.61
C ALA A 57 -11.45 -16.68 19.94
N GLN A 58 -12.35 -16.28 19.05
CA GLN A 58 -13.17 -17.18 18.22
C GLN A 58 -12.38 -17.68 16.99
N ALA A 59 -11.58 -16.82 16.34
CA ALA A 59 -10.67 -17.20 15.26
C ALA A 59 -9.63 -18.23 15.72
N ALA A 60 -9.03 -18.03 16.90
CA ALA A 60 -8.08 -18.97 17.51
C ALA A 60 -8.70 -20.35 17.86
N ARG A 61 -10.03 -20.51 17.78
CA ARG A 61 -10.75 -21.79 17.94
C ARG A 61 -11.30 -22.33 16.61
N GLY A 62 -10.94 -21.73 15.47
CA GLY A 62 -11.48 -22.04 14.14
C GLY A 62 -12.93 -21.60 13.91
N GLY A 63 -13.49 -20.76 14.80
CA GLY A 63 -14.88 -20.30 14.74
C GLY A 63 -15.12 -19.13 13.79
N LEU A 64 -14.09 -18.29 13.57
CA LEU A 64 -13.91 -17.61 12.29
C LEU A 64 -13.03 -18.55 11.49
N ARG A 65 -13.56 -19.13 10.40
CA ARG A 65 -12.76 -19.97 9.51
C ARG A 65 -11.77 -19.07 8.76
N ASP A 66 -10.52 -19.51 8.69
CA ASP A 66 -9.55 -18.91 7.78
C ASP A 66 -9.93 -19.30 6.35
N VAL A 67 -10.80 -18.48 5.74
CA VAL A 67 -11.36 -18.75 4.42
C VAL A 67 -10.28 -18.62 3.35
N ALA A 68 -9.62 -19.74 3.04
CA ALA A 68 -9.00 -19.90 1.73
C ALA A 68 -10.08 -19.57 0.67
N PRO A 69 -9.87 -18.57 -0.20
CA PRO A 69 -10.95 -17.99 -1.00
C PRO A 69 -11.50 -19.01 -2.01
N MET A 70 -12.57 -19.70 -1.63
CA MET A 70 -13.24 -20.70 -2.47
C MET A 70 -14.07 -20.00 -3.55
N ALA A 71 -13.82 -20.38 -4.80
CA ALA A 71 -14.51 -19.78 -5.94
C ALA A 71 -16.01 -20.15 -5.95
N GLN A 72 -16.86 -19.15 -6.02
CA GLN A 72 -18.31 -19.25 -6.02
C GLN A 72 -18.88 -19.16 -7.43
N THR A 73 -19.78 -20.08 -7.82
CA THR A 73 -20.57 -19.94 -9.05
C THR A 73 -21.68 -18.92 -8.86
N VAL A 74 -21.60 -17.78 -9.55
CA VAL A 74 -22.63 -16.74 -9.59
C VAL A 74 -23.28 -16.73 -10.97
N ALA A 75 -24.61 -16.66 -11.02
CA ALA A 75 -25.38 -16.56 -12.26
C ALA A 75 -25.60 -15.09 -12.66
N CYS A 76 -25.57 -14.79 -13.96
CA CYS A 76 -25.79 -13.43 -14.45
C CYS A 76 -27.27 -13.15 -14.72
N ASN A 77 -27.89 -12.33 -13.87
CA ASN A 77 -29.29 -11.88 -14.02
C ASN A 77 -29.58 -11.12 -15.34
N GLN A 78 -28.56 -10.77 -16.14
CA GLN A 78 -28.71 -10.09 -17.43
C GLN A 78 -28.61 -11.02 -18.66
N CYS A 79 -27.93 -12.17 -18.56
CA CYS A 79 -27.67 -13.03 -19.72
C CYS A 79 -27.66 -14.55 -19.43
N GLY A 80 -27.95 -14.97 -18.20
CA GLY A 80 -27.99 -16.39 -17.79
C GLY A 80 -26.63 -17.07 -17.64
N ALA A 81 -25.53 -16.45 -18.08
CA ALA A 81 -24.20 -17.02 -17.96
C ALA A 81 -23.78 -17.21 -16.49
N VAL A 82 -23.23 -18.38 -16.16
CA VAL A 82 -22.68 -18.70 -14.84
C VAL A 82 -21.16 -18.48 -14.85
N THR A 83 -20.60 -17.91 -13.80
CA THR A 83 -19.16 -17.62 -13.68
C THR A 83 -18.66 -17.93 -12.27
N ALA A 84 -17.50 -18.58 -12.16
CA ALA A 84 -16.83 -18.82 -10.88
C ALA A 84 -16.01 -17.58 -10.46
N THR A 85 -16.14 -17.12 -9.20
CA THR A 85 -15.43 -15.93 -8.71
C THR A 85 -15.09 -16.02 -7.21
N ASP A 86 -13.94 -15.47 -6.81
CA ASP A 86 -13.55 -15.27 -5.41
C ASP A 86 -13.68 -13.80 -4.96
N HIS A 87 -14.52 -13.01 -5.65
CA HIS A 87 -14.78 -11.61 -5.37
C HIS A 87 -16.19 -11.43 -4.77
N HIS A 88 -16.39 -10.41 -3.93
CA HIS A 88 -17.72 -9.99 -3.49
C HIS A 88 -18.54 -9.41 -4.65
N ALA A 89 -17.86 -8.75 -5.60
CA ALA A 89 -18.45 -8.31 -6.85
C ALA A 89 -17.45 -8.43 -8.01
N THR A 90 -17.95 -8.72 -9.20
CA THR A 90 -17.18 -8.78 -10.45
C THR A 90 -18.08 -8.41 -11.64
N LEU A 91 -17.52 -8.38 -12.85
CA LEU A 91 -18.27 -8.16 -14.08
C LEU A 91 -18.43 -9.48 -14.84
N CYS A 92 -19.62 -9.72 -15.40
CA CYS A 92 -19.89 -10.88 -16.22
C CYS A 92 -19.01 -10.85 -17.49
N PRO A 93 -18.21 -11.90 -17.77
CA PRO A 93 -17.30 -11.91 -18.92
C PRO A 93 -18.01 -11.96 -20.28
N PHE A 94 -19.32 -12.24 -20.31
CA PHE A 94 -20.12 -12.33 -21.53
C PHE A 94 -20.83 -11.02 -21.90
N CYS A 95 -21.43 -10.32 -20.92
CA CYS A 95 -22.23 -9.11 -21.17
C CYS A 95 -21.74 -7.84 -20.44
N GLY A 96 -20.77 -7.95 -19.54
CA GLY A 96 -20.29 -6.84 -18.70
C GLY A 96 -21.23 -6.43 -17.56
N GLY A 97 -22.37 -7.11 -17.39
CA GLY A 97 -23.29 -6.88 -16.27
C GLY A 97 -22.65 -7.18 -14.90
N ALA A 98 -23.11 -6.50 -13.85
CA ALA A 98 -22.62 -6.72 -12.50
C ALA A 98 -23.01 -8.12 -11.98
N LEU A 99 -22.06 -8.79 -11.33
CA LEU A 99 -22.24 -10.03 -10.57
C LEU A 99 -21.85 -9.73 -9.12
N VAL A 100 -22.75 -9.96 -8.16
CA VAL A 100 -22.50 -9.74 -6.73
C VAL A 100 -22.82 -11.03 -5.98
N THR A 101 -21.96 -11.45 -5.05
CA THR A 101 -22.23 -12.63 -4.20
C THR A 101 -23.21 -12.23 -3.10
N ALA A 102 -24.47 -12.67 -3.20
CA ALA A 102 -25.52 -12.32 -2.24
C ALA A 102 -25.36 -13.01 -0.86
N GLU A 103 -24.67 -14.14 -0.79
CA GLU A 103 -24.56 -14.95 0.44
C GLU A 103 -23.17 -14.89 1.11
N PRO A 104 -23.10 -14.91 2.45
CA PRO A 104 -21.86 -14.99 3.22
C PRO A 104 -21.28 -16.41 3.19
N SER A 105 -20.70 -16.79 2.05
CA SER A 105 -19.99 -18.06 1.89
C SER A 105 -18.71 -18.11 2.74
N ASP A 106 -18.79 -18.82 3.87
CA ASP A 106 -17.75 -19.07 4.87
C ASP A 106 -17.09 -17.85 5.56
N GLY A 107 -17.28 -16.62 5.07
CA GLY A 107 -16.52 -15.44 5.51
C GLY A 107 -17.36 -14.19 5.86
N HIS A 108 -16.75 -13.28 6.60
CA HIS A 108 -17.34 -12.01 7.05
C HIS A 108 -17.66 -11.09 5.86
N LEU A 109 -18.88 -10.54 5.79
CA LEU A 109 -19.25 -9.51 4.82
C LEU A 109 -18.62 -8.16 5.20
N PRO A 110 -18.43 -7.22 4.26
CA PRO A 110 -18.01 -5.87 4.61
C PRO A 110 -19.02 -5.21 5.58
N ASP A 111 -18.50 -4.47 6.54
CA ASP A 111 -19.28 -3.66 7.49
C ASP A 111 -19.62 -2.29 6.89
N ALA A 112 -18.72 -1.77 6.05
CA ALA A 112 -18.87 -0.48 5.38
C ALA A 112 -18.18 -0.43 4.03
N VAL A 113 -18.58 0.56 3.25
CA VAL A 113 -17.95 0.95 1.98
C VAL A 113 -17.70 2.46 1.98
N ALA A 114 -16.60 2.89 1.39
CA ALA A 114 -16.33 4.29 1.13
C ALA A 114 -16.71 4.59 -0.35
N PRO A 115 -17.75 5.38 -0.65
CA PRO A 115 -18.16 5.60 -2.03
C PRO A 115 -17.07 6.30 -2.86
N PHE A 116 -16.97 5.94 -4.15
CA PHE A 116 -16.15 6.69 -5.10
C PHE A 116 -16.59 8.16 -5.13
N SER A 117 -15.63 9.07 -4.98
CA SER A 117 -15.79 10.53 -5.12
C SER A 117 -15.07 11.07 -6.37
N VAL A 118 -14.16 10.27 -6.93
CA VAL A 118 -13.46 10.50 -8.21
C VAL A 118 -14.04 9.52 -9.23
N ASP A 119 -14.56 10.04 -10.35
CA ASP A 119 -15.08 9.24 -11.46
C ASP A 119 -13.99 8.73 -12.43
N GLU A 120 -14.40 7.88 -13.38
CA GLU A 120 -13.52 7.24 -14.37
C GLU A 120 -12.81 8.27 -15.26
N ASP A 121 -13.51 9.33 -15.72
CA ASP A 121 -12.93 10.39 -16.55
C ASP A 121 -11.85 11.15 -15.78
N ALA A 122 -12.15 11.52 -14.53
CA ALA A 122 -11.26 12.27 -13.66
C ALA A 122 -9.99 11.45 -13.32
N ALA A 123 -10.14 10.15 -13.06
CA ALA A 123 -9.04 9.24 -12.81
C ALA A 123 -8.20 8.96 -14.07
N ALA A 124 -8.82 8.76 -15.24
CA ALA A 124 -8.13 8.62 -16.51
C ALA A 124 -7.34 9.90 -16.88
N ALA A 125 -7.90 11.08 -16.58
CA ALA A 125 -7.23 12.36 -16.78
C ALA A 125 -6.05 12.55 -15.79
N LEU A 126 -6.18 12.11 -14.53
CA LEU A 126 -5.08 12.08 -13.56
C LEU A 126 -3.92 11.19 -14.04
N ILE A 127 -4.23 9.99 -14.54
CA ILE A 127 -3.23 9.04 -15.08
C ILE A 127 -2.55 9.62 -16.33
N SER A 128 -3.33 10.18 -17.27
CA SER A 128 -2.80 10.80 -18.49
C SER A 128 -1.84 11.96 -18.16
N ARG A 129 -2.23 12.87 -17.25
CA ARG A 129 -1.36 13.96 -16.77
C ARG A 129 -0.09 13.43 -16.09
N TRP A 130 -0.20 12.39 -15.25
CA TRP A 130 0.95 11.79 -14.56
C TRP A 130 1.91 11.07 -15.51
N LEU A 131 1.42 10.45 -16.58
CA LEU A 131 2.26 9.85 -17.63
C LEU A 131 2.97 10.92 -18.46
N ALA A 132 2.24 11.95 -18.90
CA ALA A 132 2.77 13.04 -19.72
C ALA A 132 3.83 13.88 -18.97
N GLY A 133 3.60 14.19 -17.68
CA GLY A 133 4.47 15.05 -16.87
C GLY A 133 5.82 14.45 -16.45
N ARG A 134 6.24 13.29 -16.97
CA ARG A 134 7.48 12.61 -16.57
C ARG A 134 8.51 12.63 -17.68
N TRP A 135 9.44 13.58 -17.62
CA TRP A 135 10.55 13.74 -18.57
C TRP A 135 11.30 12.43 -18.89
N PHE A 136 11.48 11.51 -17.93
CA PHE A 136 12.13 10.21 -18.12
C PHE A 136 11.28 9.10 -18.74
N ALA A 137 10.01 9.35 -19.08
CA ALA A 137 9.18 8.40 -19.80
C ALA A 137 9.67 8.23 -21.26
N PRO A 138 9.50 7.04 -21.85
CA PRO A 138 9.47 6.86 -23.31
C PRO A 138 8.30 7.64 -23.95
N SER A 139 8.48 8.18 -25.15
CA SER A 139 7.47 9.00 -25.86
C SER A 139 6.28 8.19 -26.39
N ASP A 140 6.48 6.90 -26.62
CA ASP A 140 5.47 5.91 -27.01
C ASP A 140 4.58 5.44 -25.83
N LEU A 141 5.00 5.69 -24.59
CA LEU A 141 4.33 5.19 -23.38
C LEU A 141 2.84 5.61 -23.28
N HIS A 142 2.53 6.86 -23.64
CA HIS A 142 1.17 7.39 -23.56
C HIS A 142 0.22 6.67 -24.53
N ARG A 143 0.72 6.20 -25.68
CA ARG A 143 -0.06 5.46 -26.69
C ARG A 143 -0.26 3.99 -26.30
N ALA A 144 0.64 3.42 -25.49
CA ALA A 144 0.44 2.10 -24.91
C ALA A 144 -0.63 2.16 -23.81
N ALA A 145 -0.46 3.03 -22.82
CA ALA A 145 -1.35 3.14 -21.66
C ALA A 145 -2.79 3.60 -21.99
N GLN A 146 -3.02 4.24 -23.14
CA GLN A 146 -4.36 4.62 -23.60
C GLN A 146 -5.23 3.45 -24.11
N ARG A 147 -4.68 2.23 -24.24
CA ARG A 147 -5.44 1.06 -24.73
C ARG A 147 -6.09 0.23 -23.63
N ASP A 148 -5.55 0.30 -22.42
CA ASP A 148 -5.93 -0.59 -21.31
C ASP A 148 -7.00 0.07 -20.44
N ARG A 149 -8.21 -0.52 -20.44
CA ARG A 149 -9.40 0.01 -19.76
C ARG A 149 -9.14 0.22 -18.27
N LEU A 150 -9.56 1.38 -17.74
CA LEU A 150 -9.50 1.69 -16.33
C LEU A 150 -10.54 0.86 -15.56
N GLN A 151 -10.15 0.25 -14.44
CA GLN A 151 -11.01 -0.60 -13.63
C GLN A 151 -11.26 0.03 -12.27
N GLY A 152 -12.52 0.22 -11.91
CA GLY A 152 -12.89 0.60 -10.54
C GLY A 152 -12.95 -0.64 -9.65
N VAL A 153 -12.15 -0.62 -8.59
CA VAL A 153 -11.94 -1.75 -7.67
C VAL A 153 -12.16 -1.27 -6.24
N TYR A 154 -12.93 -2.02 -5.46
CA TYR A 154 -12.92 -1.93 -4.02
C TYR A 154 -11.93 -2.93 -3.43
N LEU A 155 -10.98 -2.44 -2.64
CA LEU A 155 -10.11 -3.28 -1.83
C LEU A 155 -10.61 -3.39 -0.38
N PRO A 156 -10.56 -4.58 0.23
CA PRO A 156 -10.89 -4.76 1.63
C PRO A 156 -9.73 -4.29 2.52
N TYR A 157 -10.09 -3.65 3.62
CA TYR A 157 -9.21 -3.18 4.69
C TYR A 157 -9.82 -3.50 6.05
N TRP A 158 -8.98 -3.85 7.01
CA TRP A 158 -9.37 -3.90 8.42
C TRP A 158 -9.15 -2.51 9.04
N SER A 159 -10.23 -1.85 9.44
CA SER A 159 -10.18 -0.59 10.21
C SER A 159 -10.14 -0.93 11.69
N LEU A 160 -8.94 -1.02 12.25
CA LEU A 160 -8.70 -1.40 13.64
C LEU A 160 -8.62 -0.17 14.54
N SER A 161 -9.32 -0.17 15.66
CA SER A 161 -9.10 0.79 16.76
C SER A 161 -8.66 0.05 18.00
N LEU A 162 -7.48 0.40 18.52
CA LEU A 162 -6.80 -0.29 19.61
C LEU A 162 -6.39 0.72 20.69
N ARG A 163 -6.53 0.35 21.96
CA ARG A 163 -5.93 1.08 23.07
C ARG A 163 -4.89 0.23 23.77
N GLY A 164 -3.76 0.85 24.08
CA GLY A 164 -2.65 0.21 24.79
C GLY A 164 -2.19 1.08 25.94
N THR A 165 -1.91 0.45 27.08
CA THR A 165 -1.11 1.03 28.15
C THR A 165 0.18 0.24 28.27
N ALA A 166 1.27 0.87 28.69
CA ALA A 166 2.51 0.18 28.95
C ALA A 166 3.22 0.74 30.16
N GLU A 167 3.57 -0.14 31.09
CA GLU A 167 4.57 0.16 32.11
C GLU A 167 5.96 0.05 31.48
N TYR A 168 6.85 0.99 31.82
CA TYR A 168 8.20 0.98 31.31
C TYR A 168 9.23 1.26 32.42
N THR A 169 10.44 0.72 32.24
CA THR A 169 11.63 1.17 32.97
C THR A 169 12.73 1.55 31.98
N GLY A 170 13.51 2.56 32.33
CA GLY A 170 14.56 3.07 31.46
C GLY A 170 15.48 4.09 32.13
N GLU A 171 16.30 4.72 31.31
CA GLU A 171 17.25 5.74 31.73
C GLU A 171 17.08 6.99 30.88
N ARG A 172 16.92 8.13 31.55
CA ARG A 172 17.06 9.47 30.99
C ARG A 172 18.55 9.82 30.97
N GLY A 173 19.07 10.26 29.84
CA GLY A 173 20.41 10.79 29.69
C GLY A 173 20.38 12.31 29.59
N ASP A 174 20.94 13.01 30.58
CA ASP A 174 21.19 14.46 30.51
C ASP A 174 22.63 14.69 30.00
N ALA A 175 22.77 15.29 28.82
CA ALA A 175 24.04 15.53 28.18
C ALA A 175 24.74 16.79 28.74
N HIS A 176 26.05 16.73 28.89
CA HIS A 176 26.88 17.86 29.29
C HIS A 176 28.26 17.76 28.64
N TYR A 177 28.88 18.90 28.40
CA TYR A 177 30.20 18.98 27.79
C TYR A 177 31.25 19.31 28.85
N ARG A 178 32.40 18.66 28.76
CA ARG A 178 33.56 18.92 29.61
C ARG A 178 34.75 19.30 28.74
N SER A 179 35.43 20.38 29.13
CA SER A 179 36.70 20.76 28.54
C SER A 179 37.79 19.83 29.07
N GLU A 180 38.29 18.90 28.24
CA GLU A 180 39.43 18.05 28.61
C GLU A 180 40.70 18.49 27.87
N PRO A 181 41.87 18.54 28.56
CA PRO A 181 43.13 18.94 27.95
C PRO A 181 43.68 17.80 27.08
N ARG A 182 44.18 18.16 25.90
CA ARG A 182 44.91 17.28 24.98
C ARG A 182 46.25 17.93 24.64
N VAL A 183 47.33 17.19 24.88
CA VAL A 183 48.68 17.58 24.45
C VAL A 183 48.80 17.26 22.95
N GLY A 184 49.05 18.27 22.13
CA GLY A 184 49.34 18.12 20.71
C GLY A 184 50.83 17.89 20.43
N PRO A 185 51.21 17.74 19.15
CA PRO A 185 52.60 17.81 18.72
C PRO A 185 53.31 19.05 19.28
N TYR A 186 54.60 18.91 19.60
CA TYR A 186 55.42 19.96 20.23
C TYR A 186 54.91 20.44 21.61
N GLY A 187 54.13 19.62 22.33
CA GLY A 187 53.72 19.89 23.71
C GLY A 187 52.59 20.92 23.86
N ARG A 188 52.04 21.45 22.75
CA ARG A 188 50.99 22.48 22.80
C ARG A 188 49.71 21.93 23.43
N LEU A 189 49.32 22.48 24.57
CA LEU A 189 48.01 22.21 25.18
C LEU A 189 46.88 22.76 24.30
N SER A 190 45.85 21.94 24.10
CA SER A 190 44.59 22.30 23.47
C SER A 190 43.44 21.76 24.32
N TYR A 191 42.31 22.46 24.34
CA TYR A 191 41.10 21.98 25.02
C TYR A 191 40.08 21.53 23.98
N HIS A 192 39.44 20.40 24.24
CA HIS A 192 38.35 19.87 23.42
C HIS A 192 37.14 19.55 24.29
N GLN A 193 35.95 19.79 23.74
CA GLN A 193 34.69 19.49 24.43
C GLN A 193 34.35 18.01 24.24
N ILE A 194 34.53 17.22 25.30
CA ILE A 194 34.05 15.83 25.33
C ILE A 194 32.61 15.85 25.85
N ARG A 195 31.72 15.13 25.14
CA ARG A 195 30.31 14.99 25.51
C ARG A 195 30.12 13.81 26.44
N HIS A 196 29.71 14.08 27.67
CA HIS A 196 29.34 13.09 28.68
C HIS A 196 27.82 13.06 28.85
N VAL A 197 27.27 11.94 29.32
CA VAL A 197 25.84 11.78 29.58
C VAL A 197 25.63 11.27 31.00
N ARG A 198 24.90 12.05 31.81
CA ARG A 198 24.48 11.63 33.15
C ARG A 198 23.19 10.83 33.02
N TRP A 199 23.30 9.51 33.17
CA TRP A 199 22.15 8.62 33.17
C TRP A 199 21.45 8.62 34.54
N ARG A 200 20.12 8.71 34.51
CA ARG A 200 19.25 8.58 35.68
C ARG A 200 18.10 7.63 35.37
N ARG A 201 17.88 6.64 36.22
CA ARG A 201 16.75 5.70 36.07
C ARG A 201 15.43 6.42 36.26
N LYS A 202 14.48 6.17 35.37
CA LYS A 202 13.06 6.56 35.50
C LYS A 202 12.19 5.38 35.05
N SER A 203 11.08 5.21 35.74
CA SER A 203 9.96 4.34 35.34
C SER A 203 8.69 5.17 35.26
N GLY A 204 7.70 4.63 34.57
CA GLY A 204 6.38 5.25 34.44
C GLY A 204 5.41 4.35 33.70
N GLN A 205 4.19 4.86 33.52
CA GLN A 205 3.20 4.26 32.63
C GLN A 205 2.92 5.23 31.50
N VAL A 206 2.76 4.71 30.28
CA VAL A 206 2.38 5.49 29.10
C VAL A 206 1.17 4.86 28.42
N HIS A 207 0.48 5.67 27.62
CA HIS A 207 -0.72 5.27 26.89
C HIS A 207 -0.55 5.64 25.42
N ALA A 208 -1.14 4.86 24.53
CA ALA A 208 -1.28 5.17 23.12
C ALA A 208 -2.57 4.56 22.58
N GLU A 209 -3.12 5.13 21.51
CA GLU A 209 -4.31 4.60 20.85
C GLU A 209 -4.20 4.74 19.33
N LEU A 210 -4.54 3.66 18.63
CA LEU A 210 -4.83 3.70 17.20
C LEU A 210 -6.33 3.92 17.04
N ARG A 211 -6.72 4.96 16.30
CA ARG A 211 -8.11 5.18 15.84
C ARG A 211 -8.18 4.88 14.35
N ASP A 212 -9.10 3.99 13.98
CA ASP A 212 -9.41 3.64 12.58
C ASP A 212 -8.17 3.39 11.70
N HIS A 213 -7.19 2.69 12.27
CA HIS A 213 -5.95 2.32 11.60
C HIS A 213 -6.24 1.27 10.54
N LEU A 214 -6.07 1.66 9.27
CA LEU A 214 -6.41 0.88 8.10
C LEU A 214 -5.25 -0.05 7.71
N VAL A 215 -5.41 -1.34 8.00
CA VAL A 215 -4.52 -2.40 7.53
C VAL A 215 -5.10 -3.01 6.25
N PRO A 216 -4.36 -3.07 5.12
CA PRO A 216 -4.82 -3.76 3.92
C PRO A 216 -5.21 -5.21 4.22
N ALA A 217 -6.37 -5.64 3.73
CA ALA A 217 -6.84 -7.02 3.86
C ALA A 217 -6.68 -7.84 2.56
N SER A 218 -6.04 -7.27 1.53
CA SER A 218 -5.76 -7.91 0.23
C SER A 218 -4.26 -7.99 -0.07
N THR A 219 -3.90 -8.95 -0.93
CA THR A 219 -2.56 -9.19 -1.48
C THR A 219 -2.40 -8.78 -2.96
N SER A 220 -3.42 -8.17 -3.59
CA SER A 220 -3.42 -7.89 -5.04
C SER A 220 -2.51 -6.74 -5.49
N LEU A 221 -2.24 -5.77 -4.59
CA LEU A 221 -1.33 -4.64 -4.82
C LEU A 221 -0.18 -4.64 -3.78
N PRO A 222 1.06 -4.30 -4.16
CA PRO A 222 2.17 -4.21 -3.21
C PRO A 222 1.96 -3.08 -2.18
N ASN A 223 2.36 -3.30 -0.92
CA ASN A 223 2.17 -2.35 0.19
C ASN A 223 2.63 -0.91 -0.14
N ALA A 224 3.81 -0.75 -0.74
CA ALA A 224 4.33 0.56 -1.16
C ALA A 224 3.42 1.31 -2.15
N THR A 225 2.54 0.61 -2.88
CA THR A 225 1.48 1.24 -3.68
C THR A 225 0.32 1.70 -2.82
N LEU A 226 -0.15 0.87 -1.89
CA LEU A 226 -1.24 1.20 -0.97
C LEU A 226 -0.87 2.35 -0.01
N GLU A 227 0.36 2.37 0.48
CA GLU A 227 0.99 3.49 1.19
C GLU A 227 1.08 4.75 0.31
N GLY A 228 1.43 4.58 -0.97
CA GLY A 228 1.46 5.65 -1.97
C GLY A 228 0.09 6.30 -2.22
N LEU A 229 -1.01 5.55 -2.06
CA LEU A 229 -2.40 6.02 -2.19
C LEU A 229 -2.97 6.68 -0.93
N ALA A 230 -2.40 6.41 0.25
CA ALA A 230 -2.83 6.98 1.53
C ALA A 230 -2.52 8.49 1.62
N PRO A 231 -3.26 9.32 2.38
CA PRO A 231 -4.29 8.94 3.35
C PRO A 231 -5.61 8.51 2.70
N TRP A 232 -6.33 7.65 3.42
CA TRP A 232 -7.68 7.22 3.10
C TRP A 232 -8.66 7.95 4.04
N PRO A 233 -9.63 8.74 3.54
CA PRO A 233 -10.49 9.57 4.37
C PRO A 233 -11.63 8.74 4.98
N ALA A 234 -11.32 8.02 6.07
CA ALA A 234 -12.21 7.08 6.78
C ALA A 234 -13.51 7.71 7.35
N GLY A 235 -13.65 9.03 7.33
CA GLY A 235 -14.88 9.73 7.72
C GLY A 235 -16.05 9.61 6.73
N HIS A 236 -15.81 9.11 5.50
CA HIS A 236 -16.84 8.96 4.46
C HIS A 236 -17.27 7.49 4.25
N LEU A 237 -17.21 6.68 5.31
CA LEU A 237 -17.71 5.31 5.32
C LEU A 237 -19.23 5.31 5.52
N VAL A 238 -19.97 4.66 4.61
CA VAL A 238 -21.39 4.33 4.77
C VAL A 238 -21.54 2.84 5.09
N PRO A 239 -22.61 2.40 5.78
CA PRO A 239 -22.88 0.97 5.99
C PRO A 239 -22.88 0.18 4.67
N PHE A 240 -22.43 -1.06 4.72
CA PHE A 240 -22.39 -1.89 3.52
C PHE A 240 -23.79 -2.18 2.97
N ALA A 241 -23.94 -1.96 1.66
CA ALA A 241 -25.10 -2.32 0.86
C ALA A 241 -24.60 -2.72 -0.54
N ALA A 242 -25.11 -3.83 -1.09
CA ALA A 242 -24.60 -4.48 -2.29
C ALA A 242 -24.56 -3.56 -3.53
N GLU A 243 -25.50 -2.61 -3.59
CA GLU A 243 -25.69 -1.66 -4.67
C GLU A 243 -24.49 -0.73 -4.89
N HIS A 244 -23.70 -0.47 -3.84
CA HIS A 244 -22.45 0.30 -3.94
C HIS A 244 -21.38 -0.39 -4.79
N LEU A 245 -21.49 -1.71 -4.98
CA LEU A 245 -20.58 -2.52 -5.79
C LEU A 245 -21.00 -2.61 -7.26
N HIS A 246 -22.20 -2.12 -7.63
CA HIS A 246 -22.70 -2.20 -9.00
C HIS A 246 -21.81 -1.42 -9.99
N GLY A 247 -21.18 -2.16 -10.90
CA GLY A 247 -20.22 -1.63 -11.89
C GLY A 247 -18.75 -1.73 -11.48
N PHE A 248 -18.46 -2.23 -10.29
CA PHE A 248 -17.11 -2.32 -9.72
C PHE A 248 -16.71 -3.77 -9.39
N LEU A 249 -15.42 -4.05 -9.44
CA LEU A 249 -14.88 -5.27 -8.83
C LEU A 249 -14.71 -5.04 -7.32
N ALA A 250 -15.03 -6.00 -6.47
CA ALA A 250 -14.82 -5.90 -5.03
C ALA A 250 -14.13 -7.16 -4.50
N GLU A 251 -12.87 -7.02 -4.08
CA GLU A 251 -12.09 -8.17 -3.60
C GLU A 251 -12.57 -8.64 -2.22
N ARG A 252 -12.58 -9.96 -2.00
CA ARG A 252 -12.70 -10.56 -0.66
C ARG A 252 -11.38 -10.40 0.10
N TYR A 253 -11.43 -10.37 1.43
CA TYR A 253 -10.19 -10.37 2.22
C TYR A 253 -9.41 -11.67 2.02
N ARG A 254 -8.08 -11.54 2.00
CA ARG A 254 -7.09 -12.63 1.90
C ARG A 254 -6.05 -12.57 3.03
N ILE A 255 -6.09 -11.51 3.84
CA ILE A 255 -5.36 -11.37 5.10
C ILE A 255 -6.43 -11.32 6.20
N ASP A 256 -6.34 -12.23 7.15
CA ASP A 256 -7.30 -12.41 8.24
C ASP A 256 -7.18 -11.32 9.32
N LEU A 257 -8.15 -11.31 10.24
CA LEU A 257 -8.23 -10.36 11.34
C LEU A 257 -7.07 -10.49 12.34
N SER A 258 -6.52 -11.69 12.53
CA SER A 258 -5.42 -11.96 13.47
C SER A 258 -4.08 -11.46 12.92
N ALA A 259 -3.80 -11.70 11.64
CA ALA A 259 -2.67 -11.13 10.94
C ALA A 259 -2.74 -9.59 10.87
N ALA A 260 -3.93 -9.04 10.59
CA ALA A 260 -4.13 -7.60 10.59
C ALA A 260 -3.97 -6.97 11.99
N TYR A 261 -4.49 -7.62 13.03
CA TYR A 261 -4.28 -7.23 14.42
C TYR A 261 -2.79 -7.28 14.80
N ALA A 262 -2.03 -8.29 14.37
CA ALA A 262 -0.60 -8.39 14.66
C ALA A 262 0.18 -7.16 14.12
N LEU A 263 -0.14 -6.72 12.91
CA LEU A 263 0.45 -5.51 12.31
C LEU A 263 0.06 -4.22 13.07
N ALA A 264 -1.23 -4.07 13.42
CA ALA A 264 -1.69 -2.91 14.20
C ALA A 264 -1.12 -2.90 15.63
N LYS A 265 -0.95 -4.06 16.26
CA LYS A 265 -0.34 -4.23 17.59
C LYS A 265 1.14 -3.86 17.60
N ASP A 266 1.89 -4.26 16.56
CA ASP A 266 3.27 -3.86 16.35
C ASP A 266 3.41 -2.33 16.15
N GLN A 267 2.52 -1.72 15.37
CA GLN A 267 2.47 -0.26 15.24
C GLN A 267 2.17 0.44 16.57
N LEU A 268 1.17 -0.03 17.33
CA LEU A 268 0.85 0.51 18.65
C LEU A 268 2.01 0.32 19.65
N GLY A 269 2.76 -0.79 19.55
CA GLY A 269 3.99 -1.03 20.30
C GLY A 269 5.11 -0.03 20.00
N ARG A 270 5.28 0.39 18.73
CA ARG A 270 6.18 1.51 18.36
C ARG A 270 5.73 2.84 18.97
N GLU A 271 4.43 3.10 19.00
CA GLU A 271 3.87 4.34 19.56
C GLU A 271 4.01 4.40 21.08
N LEU A 272 3.75 3.29 21.78
CA LEU A 272 4.05 3.14 23.22
C LEU A 272 5.54 3.31 23.52
N THR A 273 6.42 2.70 22.72
CA THR A 273 7.89 2.87 22.86
C THR A 273 8.31 4.33 22.63
N SER A 274 7.66 5.01 21.69
CA SER A 274 7.91 6.43 21.42
C SER A 274 7.37 7.34 22.53
N ALA A 275 6.23 6.98 23.15
CA ALA A 275 5.70 7.66 24.32
C ALA A 275 6.61 7.49 25.54
N ALA A 276 7.11 6.28 25.80
CA ALA A 276 8.08 6.02 26.87
C ALA A 276 9.37 6.82 26.70
N ARG A 277 9.88 6.97 25.46
CA ARG A 277 11.02 7.88 25.18
C ARG A 277 10.66 9.35 25.45
N ARG A 278 9.49 9.83 25.03
CA ARG A 278 9.06 11.20 25.33
C ARG A 278 8.94 11.49 26.83
N ASP A 279 8.41 10.53 27.61
CA ASP A 279 8.29 10.67 29.06
C ASP A 279 9.64 10.52 29.81
N LEU A 280 10.56 9.69 29.32
CA LEU A 280 11.96 9.69 29.81
C LEU A 280 12.61 11.07 29.65
N GLY A 281 12.44 11.69 28.47
CA GLY A 281 12.98 13.01 28.17
C GLY A 281 14.52 13.08 28.22
N GLY A 282 15.07 14.27 28.44
CA GLY A 282 16.52 14.50 28.37
C GLY A 282 17.03 14.47 26.92
N ASP A 283 18.35 14.48 26.76
CA ASP A 283 19.03 14.50 25.46
C ASP A 283 19.16 13.10 24.84
N GLU A 284 19.16 12.06 25.66
CA GLU A 284 19.12 10.65 25.24
C GLU A 284 18.19 9.81 26.10
N GLN A 285 17.68 8.70 25.54
CA GLN A 285 16.77 7.79 26.24
C GLN A 285 17.13 6.34 26.00
N ARG A 286 17.11 5.54 27.06
CA ARG A 286 17.22 4.07 27.00
C ARG A 286 15.97 3.45 27.62
N VAL A 287 15.10 2.90 26.80
CA VAL A 287 14.00 2.04 27.28
C VAL A 287 14.60 0.66 27.53
N GLN A 288 14.64 0.22 28.79
CA GLN A 288 15.22 -1.08 29.20
C GLN A 288 14.16 -2.18 29.26
N ARG A 289 12.94 -1.84 29.69
CA ARG A 289 11.76 -2.71 29.67
C ARG A 289 10.55 -1.89 29.26
N LEU A 290 9.66 -2.49 28.49
CA LEU A 290 8.32 -1.98 28.21
C LEU A 290 7.36 -3.17 28.18
N THR A 291 6.34 -3.15 29.03
CA THR A 291 5.38 -4.24 29.22
C THR A 291 4.01 -3.72 28.77
N PRO A 292 3.57 -4.00 27.52
CA PRO A 292 2.34 -3.45 26.99
C PRO A 292 1.13 -4.34 27.32
N SER A 293 0.05 -3.71 27.76
CA SER A 293 -1.27 -4.29 27.99
C SER A 293 -2.26 -3.72 26.97
N TYR A 294 -3.15 -4.56 26.46
CA TYR A 294 -4.18 -4.22 25.48
C TYR A 294 -5.50 -4.77 26.02
N GLN A 295 -6.46 -3.88 26.30
CA GLN A 295 -7.71 -4.23 26.99
C GLN A 295 -8.93 -3.91 26.13
N ASP A 296 -8.96 -2.73 25.49
CA ASP A 296 -10.00 -2.33 24.54
C ASP A 296 -9.50 -2.41 23.10
N GLY A 297 -10.30 -3.04 22.23
CA GLY A 297 -10.02 -3.17 20.82
C GLY A 297 -11.31 -3.40 20.03
N THR A 298 -11.44 -2.74 18.88
CA THR A 298 -12.57 -2.93 17.95
C THR A 298 -12.11 -2.95 16.50
N PHE A 299 -12.91 -3.58 15.64
CA PHE A 299 -12.64 -3.66 14.21
C PHE A 299 -13.92 -3.48 13.37
N ARG A 300 -13.70 -3.30 12.08
CA ARG A 300 -14.69 -3.38 11.00
C ARG A 300 -13.97 -3.68 9.69
N LEU A 301 -14.56 -4.49 8.82
CA LEU A 301 -14.11 -4.76 7.46
C LEU A 301 -14.66 -3.68 6.54
N VAL A 302 -13.80 -2.91 5.87
CA VAL A 302 -14.22 -1.78 5.03
C VAL A 302 -13.72 -1.93 3.59
N LEU A 303 -14.57 -1.60 2.63
CA LEU A 303 -14.23 -1.56 1.21
C LEU A 303 -13.82 -0.14 0.80
N LEU A 304 -12.57 0.04 0.37
CA LEU A 304 -12.02 1.33 -0.06
C LEU A 304 -11.86 1.40 -1.59
N PRO A 305 -12.28 2.50 -2.25
CA PRO A 305 -12.37 2.58 -3.69
C PRO A 305 -11.02 3.00 -4.30
N LEU A 306 -10.62 2.34 -5.38
CA LEU A 306 -9.51 2.77 -6.23
C LEU A 306 -9.80 2.53 -7.70
N TRP A 307 -9.19 3.35 -8.55
CA TRP A 307 -9.09 3.07 -9.98
C TRP A 307 -7.74 2.43 -10.27
N SER A 308 -7.72 1.33 -11.00
CA SER A 308 -6.53 0.56 -11.37
C SER A 308 -6.43 0.41 -12.88
N THR A 309 -5.23 0.60 -13.42
CA THR A 309 -4.89 0.18 -14.79
C THR A 309 -3.53 -0.52 -14.81
N ALA A 310 -3.41 -1.50 -15.68
CA ALA A 310 -2.20 -2.27 -15.90
C ALA A 310 -1.89 -2.30 -17.40
N PHE A 311 -0.72 -1.82 -17.80
CA PHE A 311 -0.30 -1.78 -19.20
C PHE A 311 1.02 -2.53 -19.41
N SER A 312 1.15 -3.19 -20.56
CA SER A 312 2.38 -3.89 -20.94
C SER A 312 3.30 -2.95 -21.72
N TYR A 313 4.56 -2.84 -21.30
CA TYR A 313 5.57 -2.08 -22.01
C TYR A 313 6.90 -2.85 -22.06
N ARG A 314 7.34 -3.22 -23.28
CA ARG A 314 8.56 -3.99 -23.56
C ARG A 314 8.68 -5.27 -22.70
N GLY A 315 7.62 -6.08 -22.68
CA GLY A 315 7.58 -7.35 -21.96
C GLY A 315 7.51 -7.23 -20.43
N ARG A 316 7.17 -6.05 -19.89
CA ARG A 316 6.96 -5.82 -18.45
C ARG A 316 5.60 -5.16 -18.23
N ILE A 317 4.84 -5.70 -17.28
CA ILE A 317 3.58 -5.10 -16.82
C ILE A 317 3.90 -3.99 -15.84
N TYR A 318 3.36 -2.81 -16.09
CA TYR A 318 3.37 -1.67 -15.18
C TYR A 318 1.94 -1.45 -14.68
N ARG A 319 1.80 -1.12 -13.39
CA ARG A 319 0.52 -0.81 -12.75
C ARG A 319 0.50 0.61 -12.23
N VAL A 320 -0.63 1.29 -12.42
CA VAL A 320 -0.93 2.63 -11.89
C VAL A 320 -2.29 2.56 -11.20
N ALA A 321 -2.36 3.08 -9.99
CA ALA A 321 -3.57 3.15 -9.19
C ALA A 321 -3.86 4.59 -8.74
N VAL A 322 -5.13 4.91 -8.57
CA VAL A 322 -5.64 6.21 -8.09
C VAL A 322 -6.63 5.97 -6.96
N ASN A 323 -6.44 6.64 -5.84
CA ASN A 323 -7.37 6.63 -4.71
C ASN A 323 -8.72 7.23 -5.16
N GLY A 324 -9.79 6.43 -5.09
CA GLY A 324 -11.12 6.76 -5.60
C GLY A 324 -11.86 7.85 -4.82
N GLN A 325 -11.32 8.32 -3.71
CA GLN A 325 -11.85 9.45 -2.94
C GLN A 325 -10.99 10.71 -3.08
N THR A 326 -9.65 10.57 -3.02
CA THR A 326 -8.73 11.73 -2.97
C THR A 326 -8.07 12.09 -4.30
N GLY A 327 -8.17 11.22 -5.32
CA GLY A 327 -7.45 11.39 -6.59
C GLY A 327 -5.93 11.20 -6.49
N ARG A 328 -5.42 10.80 -5.32
CA ARG A 328 -3.98 10.55 -5.11
C ARG A 328 -3.54 9.33 -5.90
N LEU A 329 -2.53 9.50 -6.75
CA LEU A 329 -2.06 8.50 -7.70
C LEU A 329 -0.69 7.94 -7.30
N HIS A 330 -0.58 6.61 -7.25
CA HIS A 330 0.70 5.90 -7.19
C HIS A 330 0.86 4.94 -8.37
N GLY A 331 2.06 4.85 -8.94
CA GLY A 331 2.27 4.03 -10.13
C GLY A 331 3.72 3.70 -10.42
N THR A 332 3.92 2.49 -10.95
CA THR A 332 5.18 2.04 -11.53
C THR A 332 5.28 2.51 -12.98
N ARG A 333 6.50 2.77 -13.48
CA ARG A 333 6.71 3.21 -14.87
C ARG A 333 8.04 2.73 -15.46
N PRO A 334 8.14 2.57 -16.79
CA PRO A 334 9.42 2.35 -17.44
C PRO A 334 10.30 3.61 -17.34
N TRP A 335 11.61 3.38 -17.26
CA TRP A 335 12.63 4.41 -17.32
C TRP A 335 13.30 4.38 -18.70
N SER A 336 13.38 5.53 -19.37
CA SER A 336 14.13 5.63 -20.62
C SER A 336 15.64 5.49 -20.37
N ARG A 337 16.20 4.32 -20.72
CA ARG A 337 17.65 4.05 -20.67
C ARG A 337 18.47 5.12 -21.40
N ALA A 338 17.98 5.64 -22.53
CA ALA A 338 18.66 6.69 -23.29
C ALA A 338 18.73 8.01 -22.49
N LYS A 339 17.64 8.42 -21.83
CA LYS A 339 17.62 9.65 -21.01
C LYS A 339 18.45 9.50 -19.72
N LEU A 340 18.48 8.31 -19.12
CA LEU A 340 19.39 8.02 -18.01
C LEU A 340 20.86 8.01 -18.45
N GLY A 341 21.17 7.39 -19.59
CA GLY A 341 22.53 7.37 -20.16
C GLY A 341 23.04 8.76 -20.55
N ALA A 342 22.20 9.61 -21.14
CA ALA A 342 22.53 10.99 -21.43
C ALA A 342 22.84 11.79 -20.15
N LEU A 343 22.11 11.57 -19.07
CA LEU A 343 22.34 12.25 -17.78
C LEU A 343 23.62 11.72 -17.09
N ALA A 344 23.91 10.42 -17.19
CA ALA A 344 25.17 9.85 -16.71
C ALA A 344 26.38 10.39 -17.51
N ALA A 345 26.28 10.45 -18.84
CA ALA A 345 27.32 11.01 -19.71
C ALA A 345 27.53 12.51 -19.47
N ALA A 346 26.47 13.28 -19.25
CA ALA A 346 26.54 14.70 -18.89
C ALA A 346 27.14 14.94 -17.48
N ARG A 347 27.19 13.91 -16.63
CA ARG A 347 27.81 13.95 -15.29
C ARG A 347 29.22 13.36 -15.26
N TRP A 348 29.70 12.82 -16.38
CA TRP A 348 31.08 12.36 -16.51
C TRP A 348 32.02 13.58 -16.64
N PRO A 349 33.15 13.65 -15.91
CA PRO A 349 34.06 14.77 -16.02
C PRO A 349 34.66 14.85 -17.44
N ARG A 350 34.39 15.96 -18.14
CA ARG A 350 35.03 16.31 -19.42
C ARG A 350 36.47 16.79 -19.16
N GLY A 351 37.36 15.87 -18.83
CA GLY A 351 38.75 16.18 -18.49
C GLY A 351 39.69 15.01 -18.71
N LEU A 352 40.16 14.85 -19.96
CA LEU A 352 41.50 14.38 -20.36
C LEU A 352 41.57 14.18 -21.89
N LEU A 353 41.67 15.29 -22.63
CA LEU A 353 42.11 15.33 -24.03
C LEU A 353 42.94 16.60 -24.27
N ALA A 354 44.17 16.62 -23.76
CA ALA A 354 45.16 17.64 -24.06
C ALA A 354 46.58 17.11 -23.76
N VAL A 355 47.55 17.50 -24.61
CA VAL A 355 49.01 17.25 -24.50
C VAL A 355 49.44 15.77 -24.63
N GLY A 356 50.45 15.42 -25.44
CA GLY A 356 51.23 16.28 -26.34
C GLY A 356 52.31 15.53 -27.13
N ALA A 357 52.98 16.29 -28.00
CA ALA A 357 53.93 15.85 -29.05
C ALA A 357 55.04 14.86 -28.64
N SER A 358 55.43 14.03 -29.63
CA SER A 358 56.70 13.28 -29.64
C SER A 358 57.92 14.22 -29.72
N PRO A 359 59.10 13.77 -29.26
CA PRO A 359 60.20 13.70 -30.22
C PRO A 359 61.02 12.39 -30.23
N ARG A 360 61.63 12.20 -31.40
CA ARG A 360 62.58 11.17 -31.90
C ARG A 360 63.72 10.64 -31.00
N ALA A 361 63.83 9.30 -30.99
CA ALA A 361 64.92 8.48 -31.58
C ALA A 361 66.23 8.12 -30.82
N ALA A 362 66.82 7.00 -31.32
CA ALA A 362 68.05 6.28 -30.93
C ALA A 362 68.01 5.54 -29.58
N GLY A 363 68.46 4.27 -29.45
CA GLY A 363 68.98 3.32 -30.46
C GLY A 363 69.22 1.90 -29.87
N ALA A 364 69.77 1.00 -30.71
CA ALA A 364 70.39 -0.33 -30.48
C ALA A 364 70.88 -0.72 -29.05
N ASP A 365 71.05 -1.99 -28.61
CA ASP A 365 70.91 -3.38 -29.15
C ASP A 365 71.18 -4.38 -27.96
N ASP A 366 71.08 -5.72 -27.95
CA ASP A 366 70.47 -6.81 -28.78
C ASP A 366 70.56 -8.15 -27.97
N ARG A 367 69.81 -9.19 -28.39
CA ARG A 367 70.05 -10.66 -28.22
C ARG A 367 69.69 -11.41 -26.92
N SER A 368 69.34 -12.71 -27.12
CA SER A 368 69.05 -13.80 -26.13
C SER A 368 67.80 -13.60 -25.24
N GLY A 369 67.07 -14.62 -24.74
CA GLY A 369 67.20 -16.10 -24.66
C GLY A 369 66.65 -16.55 -23.28
N ASP A 370 66.08 -17.74 -23.00
CA ASP A 370 65.77 -18.96 -23.77
C ASP A 370 64.46 -19.62 -23.19
N ARG A 371 64.07 -20.77 -23.74
CA ARG A 371 62.99 -21.75 -23.41
C ARG A 371 62.42 -21.88 -21.97
N ALA A 372 61.14 -22.31 -21.95
CA ALA A 372 60.49 -23.36 -21.10
C ALA A 372 60.47 -23.16 -19.56
N ASP A 373 59.61 -23.80 -18.77
CA ASP A 373 58.89 -25.09 -18.93
C ASP A 373 57.49 -25.09 -18.26
N ALA A 374 56.79 -26.22 -18.30
CA ALA A 374 55.42 -26.42 -17.82
C ALA A 374 55.32 -26.84 -16.33
N GLY A 375 54.09 -26.92 -15.80
CA GLY A 375 53.77 -28.03 -14.88
C GLY A 375 52.98 -27.75 -13.59
N ARG A 376 51.65 -27.86 -13.68
CA ARG A 376 50.85 -28.81 -12.87
C ARG A 376 51.11 -28.88 -11.33
N ARG A 377 50.24 -28.22 -10.54
CA ARG A 377 49.47 -28.74 -9.36
C ARG A 377 48.67 -27.56 -8.77
N ALA A 378 47.38 -27.57 -8.40
CA ALA A 378 46.35 -28.56 -8.03
C ALA A 378 46.03 -28.61 -6.53
N ARG A 379 44.72 -28.53 -6.23
CA ARG A 379 43.98 -28.95 -5.01
C ARG A 379 44.04 -28.10 -3.72
N LEU A 380 42.81 -27.76 -3.29
CA LEU A 380 42.30 -27.80 -1.89
C LEU A 380 42.85 -26.72 -0.92
N LEU A 381 42.14 -26.30 0.13
CA LEU A 381 40.87 -26.77 0.75
C LEU A 381 40.18 -25.58 1.49
N SER A 382 38.91 -25.78 1.89
CA SER A 382 38.06 -24.88 2.73
C SER A 382 37.40 -23.72 1.98
#